data_AF-D4KYT5-F1
#
_entry.id   AF-D4KYT5-F1
#
_cell.length_a   1.000
_cell.length_b   1.000
_cell.length_c   1.000
_cell.angle_alpha   90.00
_cell.angle_beta   90.00
_cell.angle_gamma   90.00
#
_symmetry.space_group_name_H-M   'P 1'
#
loop_
_entity.id
_entity.type
_entity.pdbx_description
1 polymer ?
#
loop_
_entity_poly.entity_id
_entity_poly.type
_entity_poly.pdbx_seq_one_letter_code
_entity_poly.pdbx_strand_id
1 'polypeptide(L)'
;MTEHDLHITICNPTYNESVSLQFLDILLDETLLYDSTIYVPTACFETVSTRNHRLPCKQVYELLLRLATEYPVILTADAPADLEQYSVLSSAPEPVTFDSLKADCYIVSRYKQLLQQQDYFDAAVSSLLELARSIRKQEELVSYLSDMLSEAPAYQYLYAGSQPFLIYTGDSVCYQILTVFARQFGAALHRLGYLVEYFDLSSEDFTESYRLIGRHYQAIIGVQSYMFSVKLNNGMGFLHDKIGGSKYNFLFDHPSRFENHLKDVPSQLTLLTVDRNYAAYARKTYPVDAIFFPPGGIRTSFEPQERIYDVTFIGSYFDNFSFVLELFSEFDRKERFLANRFWLIMKKNPSLPAEHALSLALDHYHMQLSWNEFAELFHKFRDLPVYLSTYYRMKVLKTLLDADIPVHVFGTSWSTCPLRENPNFLWHNKDLSTSECLSIWQQSKIALNTMTWHKDAITERILNAMLQKAAVLTERNPYMEEHFSDGKDVLLYDLDQLSALPELVRSALSDPAQLSRIAQNGYQNALTDHTWDSRAKEFIHILEKSSAQKNEG
;
A
#
# COMPACT_ATOMS: atom_id res chain seq x y z
N MET A 1 -5.15 11.69 -27.73
CA MET A 1 -4.06 11.98 -28.70
C MET A 1 -3.49 10.66 -29.20
N THR A 2 -3.09 10.56 -30.48
CA THR A 2 -2.27 9.44 -30.98
C THR A 2 -0.82 9.59 -30.51
N GLU A 3 -0.12 8.47 -30.32
CA GLU A 3 1.26 8.44 -29.78
C GLU A 3 2.26 9.30 -30.57
N HIS A 4 1.96 9.56 -31.85
CA HIS A 4 2.77 10.40 -32.75
C HIS A 4 2.54 11.92 -32.63
N ASP A 5 1.59 12.40 -31.81
CA ASP A 5 1.32 13.84 -31.61
C ASP A 5 1.67 14.35 -30.20
N LEU A 6 2.21 13.49 -29.34
CA LEU A 6 2.59 13.87 -27.97
C LEU A 6 3.83 14.78 -27.99
N HIS A 7 3.66 16.03 -27.55
CA HIS A 7 4.75 16.98 -27.35
C HIS A 7 4.51 17.79 -26.07
N ILE A 8 5.59 18.27 -25.46
CA ILE A 8 5.54 19.17 -24.32
C ILE A 8 5.43 20.60 -24.84
N THR A 9 4.50 21.38 -24.30
CA THR A 9 4.35 22.80 -24.67
C THR A 9 4.88 23.67 -23.55
N ILE A 10 5.87 24.52 -23.85
CA ILE A 10 6.28 25.63 -22.98
C ILE A 10 5.60 26.88 -23.53
N CYS A 11 4.64 27.40 -22.79
CA CYS A 11 3.87 28.57 -23.16
C CYS A 11 4.46 29.82 -22.51
N ASN A 12 5.05 30.71 -23.32
CA ASN A 12 5.59 31.99 -22.87
C ASN A 12 5.06 33.14 -23.75
N PRO A 13 4.30 34.10 -23.20
CA PRO A 13 3.69 35.18 -23.98
C PRO A 13 4.67 36.13 -24.68
N THR A 14 5.95 36.09 -24.34
CA THR A 14 6.97 36.96 -24.94
C THR A 14 7.49 36.45 -26.29
N TYR A 15 7.15 35.22 -26.67
CA TYR A 15 7.57 34.60 -27.93
C TYR A 15 6.50 34.72 -29.01
N ASN A 16 6.86 35.28 -30.17
CA ASN A 16 5.90 35.52 -31.26
C ASN A 16 5.79 34.36 -32.27
N GLU A 17 6.69 33.39 -32.22
CA GLU A 17 6.72 32.23 -33.13
C GLU A 17 6.90 30.94 -32.34
N SER A 18 6.29 29.85 -32.82
CA SER A 18 6.48 28.53 -32.23
C SER A 18 7.82 27.93 -32.66
N VAL A 19 8.64 27.51 -31.70
CA VAL A 19 9.98 26.96 -31.93
C VAL A 19 10.09 25.57 -31.30
N SER A 20 10.59 24.60 -32.06
CA SER A 20 10.97 23.30 -31.51
C SER A 20 12.33 23.41 -30.84
N LEU A 21 12.38 23.14 -29.54
CA LEU A 21 13.62 23.16 -28.76
C LEU A 21 14.35 21.82 -28.89
N GLN A 22 15.66 21.87 -29.06
CA GLN A 22 16.51 20.70 -28.90
C GLN A 22 16.78 20.45 -27.42
N PHE A 23 17.08 19.20 -27.06
CA PHE A 23 17.38 18.85 -25.67
C PHE A 23 18.49 19.72 -25.07
N LEU A 24 19.52 20.05 -25.85
CA LEU A 24 20.65 20.86 -25.39
C LEU A 24 20.25 22.32 -25.13
N ASP A 25 19.29 22.87 -25.89
CA ASP A 25 18.75 24.22 -25.64
C ASP A 25 18.12 24.30 -24.25
N ILE A 26 17.40 23.23 -23.87
CA ILE A 26 16.74 23.13 -22.57
C ILE A 26 17.76 22.89 -21.46
N LEU A 27 18.73 21.98 -21.66
CA LEU A 27 19.73 21.62 -20.65
C LEU A 27 20.67 22.79 -20.28
N LEU A 28 20.95 23.68 -21.23
CA LEU A 28 21.86 24.80 -21.02
C LEU A 28 21.17 26.09 -20.58
N ASP A 29 19.84 26.18 -20.70
CA ASP A 29 19.08 27.40 -20.39
C ASP A 29 17.79 27.09 -19.62
N GLU A 30 17.89 27.07 -18.29
CA GLU A 30 16.72 26.95 -17.42
C GLU A 30 15.80 28.18 -17.47
N THR A 31 16.27 29.33 -17.99
CA THR A 31 15.51 30.58 -18.02
C THR A 31 14.33 30.52 -19.00
N LEU A 32 14.34 29.55 -19.91
CA LEU A 32 13.20 29.21 -20.77
C LEU A 32 11.92 28.90 -19.97
N LEU A 33 12.06 28.52 -18.70
CA LEU A 33 10.94 28.24 -17.82
C LEU A 33 10.42 29.48 -17.07
N TYR A 34 11.16 30.59 -17.09
CA TYR A 34 10.78 31.78 -16.35
C TYR A 34 9.59 32.47 -17.01
N ASP A 35 8.57 32.77 -16.20
CA ASP A 35 7.29 33.33 -16.63
C ASP A 35 6.57 32.46 -17.70
N SER A 36 6.91 31.17 -17.77
CA SER A 36 6.34 30.20 -18.69
C SER A 36 5.37 29.25 -17.96
N THR A 37 4.33 28.81 -18.67
CA THR A 37 3.46 27.70 -18.24
C THR A 37 3.77 26.47 -19.08
N ILE A 38 4.02 25.34 -18.46
CA ILE A 38 4.38 24.10 -19.15
C ILE A 38 3.16 23.18 -19.15
N TYR A 39 2.76 22.73 -20.33
CA TYR A 39 1.68 21.77 -20.52
C TYR A 39 2.28 20.43 -20.93
N VAL A 40 2.09 19.43 -20.08
CA VAL A 40 2.55 18.06 -20.28
C VAL A 40 1.32 17.17 -20.53
N PRO A 41 1.16 16.56 -21.72
CA PRO A 41 0.09 15.58 -21.92
C PRO A 41 0.15 14.49 -20.85
N THR A 42 -0.99 14.12 -20.25
CA THR A 42 -1.01 13.13 -19.16
C THR A 42 -0.48 11.77 -19.58
N ALA A 43 -0.59 11.43 -20.88
CA ALA A 43 -0.03 10.21 -21.45
C ALA A 43 1.51 10.16 -21.42
N CYS A 44 2.20 11.30 -21.33
CA CYS A 44 3.66 11.30 -21.16
C CYS A 44 4.10 10.66 -19.83
N PHE A 45 3.22 10.60 -18.83
CA PHE A 45 3.52 9.95 -17.56
C PHE A 45 3.46 8.40 -17.61
N GLU A 46 3.13 7.83 -18.77
CA GLU A 46 3.23 6.38 -19.02
C GLU A 46 4.69 5.92 -19.22
N THR A 47 5.58 6.83 -19.63
CA THR A 47 7.01 6.55 -19.88
C THR A 47 7.97 7.36 -19.00
N VAL A 48 7.52 8.48 -18.43
CA VAL A 48 8.32 9.36 -17.58
C VAL A 48 7.63 9.58 -16.23
N SER A 49 8.29 9.30 -15.11
CA SER A 49 7.70 9.52 -13.78
C SER A 49 7.49 11.01 -13.50
N THR A 50 6.58 11.35 -12.58
CA THR A 50 6.34 12.73 -12.13
C THR A 50 7.58 13.40 -11.50
N ARG A 51 7.40 14.60 -10.96
CA ARG A 51 8.45 15.41 -10.32
C ARG A 51 9.26 14.59 -9.32
N ASN A 52 10.58 14.79 -9.35
CA ASN A 52 11.47 14.20 -8.39
C ASN A 52 11.44 15.00 -7.07
N HIS A 53 10.57 14.59 -6.15
CA HIS A 53 10.42 15.28 -4.85
C HIS A 53 11.62 15.12 -3.90
N ARG A 54 12.62 14.31 -4.26
CA ARG A 54 13.89 14.23 -3.52
C ARG A 54 14.81 15.41 -3.83
N LEU A 55 14.60 16.11 -4.94
CA LEU A 55 15.29 17.36 -5.22
C LEU A 55 14.64 18.50 -4.40
N PRO A 56 15.43 19.29 -3.66
CA PRO A 56 14.89 20.37 -2.83
C PRO A 56 14.28 21.52 -3.64
N CYS A 57 14.68 21.65 -4.91
CA CYS A 57 14.30 22.73 -5.81
C CYS A 57 14.53 22.29 -7.27
N LYS A 58 14.19 23.13 -8.26
CA LYS A 58 14.32 22.81 -9.71
C LYS A 58 13.62 21.52 -10.16
N GLN A 59 12.60 21.07 -9.43
CA GLN A 59 11.89 19.80 -9.70
C GLN A 59 11.18 19.81 -11.07
N VAL A 60 10.64 20.97 -11.47
CA VAL A 60 9.96 21.14 -12.76
C VAL A 60 10.98 21.13 -13.90
N TYR A 61 12.12 21.79 -13.71
CA TYR A 61 13.21 21.78 -14.69
C TYR A 61 13.76 20.37 -14.91
N GLU A 62 14.05 19.64 -13.84
CA GLU A 62 14.52 18.25 -13.94
C GLU A 62 13.49 17.33 -14.61
N LEU A 63 12.20 17.50 -14.31
CA LEU A 63 11.14 16.74 -14.98
C LEU A 63 11.08 17.08 -16.48
N LEU A 64 11.18 18.36 -16.85
CA LEU A 64 11.20 18.77 -18.25
C LEU A 64 12.38 18.14 -18.99
N LEU A 65 13.57 18.11 -18.40
CA LEU A 65 14.73 17.45 -19.01
C LEU A 65 14.46 15.97 -19.27
N ARG A 66 13.84 15.24 -18.33
CA ARG A 66 13.46 13.84 -18.56
C ARG A 66 12.37 13.68 -19.62
N LEU A 67 11.41 14.59 -19.69
CA LEU A 67 10.40 14.56 -20.75
C LEU A 67 11.02 14.84 -22.13
N ALA A 68 11.96 15.77 -22.19
CA ALA A 68 12.64 16.18 -23.42
C ALA A 68 13.57 15.10 -24.01
N THR A 69 13.89 14.03 -23.27
CA THR A 69 14.59 12.87 -23.84
C THR A 69 13.66 11.95 -24.64
N GLU A 70 12.36 11.95 -24.31
CA GLU A 70 11.36 11.05 -24.90
C GLU A 70 10.43 11.76 -25.89
N TYR A 71 10.14 13.05 -25.63
CA TYR A 71 9.12 13.81 -26.34
C TYR A 71 9.68 15.12 -26.90
N PRO A 72 9.22 15.55 -28.09
CA PRO A 72 9.51 16.89 -28.60
C PRO A 72 9.01 17.98 -27.63
N VAL A 73 9.76 19.08 -27.56
CA VAL A 73 9.38 20.25 -26.76
C VAL A 73 9.20 21.45 -27.67
N ILE A 74 8.04 22.10 -27.56
CA ILE A 74 7.67 23.27 -28.36
C ILE A 74 7.52 24.46 -27.44
N LEU A 75 8.27 25.53 -27.71
CA LEU A 75 8.11 26.85 -27.11
C LEU A 75 7.17 27.68 -27.97
N THR A 76 6.11 28.25 -27.40
CA THR A 76 5.08 29.01 -28.13
C THR A 76 4.37 30.02 -27.22
N ALA A 77 3.61 30.97 -27.78
CA ALA A 77 2.72 31.85 -27.01
C ALA A 77 1.36 31.22 -26.70
N ASP A 78 0.96 30.19 -27.44
CA ASP A 78 -0.39 29.64 -27.37
C ASP A 78 -0.48 28.41 -26.47
N ALA A 79 -1.45 28.40 -25.56
CA ALA A 79 -1.79 27.23 -24.76
C ALA A 79 -2.51 26.16 -25.60
N PRO A 80 -2.40 24.87 -25.24
CA PRO A 80 -3.19 23.81 -25.87
C PRO A 80 -4.70 24.06 -25.77
N ALA A 81 -5.45 23.66 -26.79
CA ALA A 81 -6.89 23.92 -26.87
C ALA A 81 -7.74 23.09 -25.88
N ASP A 82 -7.29 21.88 -25.53
CA ASP A 82 -7.94 20.99 -24.55
C ASP A 82 -7.01 20.79 -23.36
N LEU A 83 -7.34 21.43 -22.23
CA LEU A 83 -6.51 21.38 -21.02
C LEU A 83 -6.80 20.16 -20.14
N GLU A 84 -7.89 19.42 -20.36
CA GLU A 84 -8.25 18.27 -19.51
C GLU A 84 -7.26 17.11 -19.66
N GLN A 85 -6.58 17.03 -20.80
CA GLN A 85 -5.57 16.01 -21.12
C GLN A 85 -4.15 16.42 -20.72
N TYR A 86 -3.97 17.56 -20.05
CA TYR A 86 -2.65 18.09 -19.72
C TYR A 86 -2.47 18.28 -18.21
N SER A 87 -1.31 17.86 -17.71
CA SER A 87 -0.78 18.33 -16.44
C SER A 87 -0.14 19.70 -16.66
N VAL A 88 -0.60 20.69 -15.90
CA VAL A 88 -0.09 22.06 -15.96
C VAL A 88 0.97 22.24 -14.90
N LEU A 89 2.18 22.59 -15.31
CA LEU A 89 3.31 22.88 -14.44
C LEU A 89 3.72 24.34 -14.62
N SER A 90 4.09 24.98 -13.52
CA SER A 90 4.67 26.33 -13.54
C SER A 90 5.99 26.30 -12.80
N SER A 91 7.00 26.99 -13.32
CA SER A 91 8.25 27.23 -12.62
C SER A 91 8.39 28.73 -12.39
N ALA A 92 8.78 29.13 -11.19
CA ALA A 92 9.19 30.50 -10.90
C ALA A 92 10.72 30.59 -10.98
N PRO A 93 11.28 31.78 -11.26
CA PRO A 93 12.71 32.01 -11.07
C PRO A 93 13.10 31.70 -9.63
N GLU A 94 14.04 30.77 -9.46
CA GLU A 94 14.56 30.41 -8.14
C GLU A 94 15.83 31.22 -7.85
N PRO A 95 16.00 31.78 -6.63
CA PRO A 95 17.22 32.49 -6.28
C PRO A 95 18.41 31.51 -6.25
N VAL A 96 19.60 32.02 -6.61
CA VAL A 96 20.84 31.25 -6.46
C VAL A 96 21.08 30.99 -4.97
N THR A 97 20.88 29.74 -4.57
CA THR A 97 21.08 29.24 -3.21
C THR A 97 21.97 28.02 -3.25
N PHE A 98 22.44 27.54 -2.10
CA PHE A 98 23.25 26.33 -2.10
C PHE A 98 22.45 25.10 -2.56
N ASP A 99 21.16 25.01 -2.23
CA ASP A 99 20.31 23.90 -2.67
C ASP A 99 19.99 23.96 -4.17
N SER A 100 19.84 25.16 -4.75
CA SER A 100 19.71 25.31 -6.21
C SER A 100 20.96 24.83 -6.94
N LEU A 101 22.15 25.16 -6.42
CA LEU A 101 23.41 24.67 -6.98
C LEU A 101 23.59 23.16 -6.80
N LYS A 102 23.09 22.55 -5.71
CA LYS A 102 23.09 21.09 -5.57
C LYS A 102 22.22 20.41 -6.64
N ALA A 103 21.04 20.96 -6.93
CA ALA A 103 20.19 20.46 -7.99
C ALA A 103 20.91 20.53 -9.35
N ASP A 104 21.64 21.62 -9.61
CA ASP A 104 22.45 21.75 -10.83
C ASP A 104 23.62 20.76 -10.88
N CYS A 105 24.32 20.54 -9.77
CA CYS A 105 25.37 19.52 -9.69
C CYS A 105 24.84 18.12 -10.01
N TYR A 106 23.62 17.81 -9.56
CA TYR A 106 22.95 16.57 -9.92
C TYR A 106 22.60 16.51 -11.41
N ILE A 107 22.00 17.57 -11.98
CA ILE A 107 21.64 17.64 -13.41
C ILE A 107 22.90 17.51 -14.30
N VAL A 108 23.95 18.28 -14.02
CA VAL A 108 25.22 18.21 -14.75
C VAL A 108 25.83 16.82 -14.67
N SER A 109 25.78 16.18 -13.51
CA SER A 109 26.29 14.81 -13.34
C SER A 109 25.44 13.77 -14.07
N ARG A 110 24.10 13.90 -14.04
CA ARG A 110 23.17 13.01 -14.73
C ARG A 110 23.38 13.03 -16.24
N TYR A 111 23.61 14.22 -16.82
CA TYR A 111 23.81 14.40 -18.25
C TYR A 111 25.29 14.57 -18.65
N LYS A 112 26.23 14.13 -17.78
CA LYS A 112 27.68 14.32 -17.97
C LYS A 112 28.19 13.82 -19.31
N GLN A 113 27.74 12.64 -19.74
CA GLN A 113 28.19 12.03 -21.00
C GLN A 113 27.80 12.88 -22.21
N LEU A 114 26.58 13.42 -22.23
CA LEU A 114 26.13 14.29 -23.31
C LEU A 114 26.89 15.62 -23.31
N LEU A 115 27.05 16.25 -22.15
CA LEU A 115 27.78 17.50 -22.01
C LEU A 115 29.25 17.35 -22.46
N GLN A 116 29.87 16.20 -22.21
CA GLN A 116 31.21 15.88 -22.70
C GLN A 116 31.25 15.68 -24.21
N GLN A 117 30.26 14.99 -24.78
CA GLN A 117 30.18 14.76 -26.23
C GLN A 117 29.97 16.05 -27.04
N GLN A 118 29.36 17.07 -26.42
CA GLN A 118 29.06 18.37 -27.04
C GLN A 118 30.01 19.48 -26.60
N ASP A 119 31.11 19.16 -25.89
CA ASP A 119 32.13 20.11 -25.40
C ASP A 119 31.60 21.22 -24.45
N TYR A 120 30.48 20.99 -23.76
CA TYR A 120 29.88 21.93 -22.79
C TYR A 120 30.18 21.62 -21.32
N PHE A 121 30.75 20.45 -21.01
CA PHE A 121 30.95 20.00 -19.63
C PHE A 121 31.79 20.99 -18.80
N ASP A 122 32.96 21.40 -19.30
CA ASP A 122 33.86 22.30 -18.58
C ASP A 122 33.24 23.70 -18.37
N ALA A 123 32.46 24.18 -19.34
CA ALA A 123 31.73 25.44 -19.24
C ALA A 123 30.62 25.37 -18.18
N ALA A 124 29.85 24.28 -18.15
CA ALA A 124 28.81 24.05 -17.15
C ALA A 124 29.39 24.00 -15.73
N VAL A 125 30.48 23.24 -15.52
CA VAL A 125 31.17 23.17 -14.22
C VAL A 125 31.73 24.53 -13.82
N SER A 126 32.36 25.26 -14.75
CA SER A 126 32.91 26.59 -14.47
C SER A 126 31.83 27.58 -14.03
N SER A 127 30.67 27.58 -14.72
CA SER A 127 29.51 28.41 -14.36
C SER A 127 29.01 28.09 -12.94
N LEU A 128 28.89 26.80 -12.58
CA LEU A 128 28.49 26.41 -11.22
C LEU A 128 29.47 26.91 -10.15
N LEU A 129 30.78 26.83 -10.42
CA LEU A 129 31.80 27.30 -9.48
C LEU A 129 31.79 28.83 -9.34
N GLU A 130 31.48 29.57 -10.41
CA GLU A 130 31.31 31.03 -10.36
C GLU A 130 30.08 31.44 -9.56
N LEU A 131 28.94 30.78 -9.79
CA LEU A 131 27.73 30.99 -8.99
C LEU A 131 27.97 30.65 -7.51
N ALA A 132 28.69 29.56 -7.22
CA ALA A 132 29.05 29.19 -5.85
C ALA A 132 29.96 30.22 -5.17
N ARG A 133 30.88 30.85 -5.92
CA ARG A 133 31.71 31.96 -5.42
C ARG A 133 30.84 33.15 -5.00
N SER A 134 29.82 33.48 -5.79
CA SER A 134 28.93 34.62 -5.51
C SER A 134 28.22 34.49 -4.15
N ILE A 135 27.95 33.25 -3.70
CA ILE A 135 27.33 32.95 -2.40
C ILE A 135 28.32 32.40 -1.35
N ARG A 136 29.63 32.45 -1.61
CA ARG A 136 30.72 31.97 -0.73
C ARG A 136 30.61 30.48 -0.33
N LYS A 137 30.16 29.63 -1.24
CA LYS A 137 30.00 28.16 -1.04
C LYS A 137 30.84 27.30 -1.98
N GLN A 138 31.88 27.87 -2.62
CA GLN A 138 32.66 27.18 -3.65
C GLN A 138 33.31 25.88 -3.16
N GLU A 139 33.97 25.88 -2.00
CA GLU A 139 34.64 24.66 -1.47
C GLU A 139 33.65 23.53 -1.17
N GLU A 140 32.53 23.87 -0.52
CA GLU A 140 31.44 22.92 -0.23
C GLU A 140 30.84 22.36 -1.53
N LEU A 141 30.65 23.21 -2.56
CA LEU A 141 30.12 22.77 -3.85
C LEU A 141 31.09 21.85 -4.59
N VAL A 142 32.40 22.10 -4.54
CA VAL A 142 33.40 21.22 -5.17
C VAL A 142 33.31 19.81 -4.59
N SER A 143 33.22 19.70 -3.26
CA SER A 143 33.03 18.40 -2.60
C SER A 143 31.72 17.73 -3.05
N TYR A 144 30.61 18.47 -3.04
CA TYR A 144 29.30 17.92 -3.42
C TYR A 144 29.25 17.51 -4.91
N LEU A 145 29.82 18.32 -5.81
CA LEU A 145 29.89 18.01 -7.23
C LEU A 145 30.73 16.75 -7.48
N SER A 146 31.83 16.56 -6.75
CA SER A 146 32.62 15.33 -6.81
C SER A 146 31.79 14.10 -6.43
N ASP A 147 30.97 14.20 -5.38
CA ASP A 147 30.06 13.12 -4.97
C ASP A 147 29.01 12.83 -6.05
N MET A 148 28.47 13.86 -6.70
CA MET A 148 27.51 13.69 -7.80
C MET A 148 28.15 13.01 -9.02
N LEU A 149 29.34 13.46 -9.43
CA LEU A 149 30.05 12.94 -10.62
C LEU A 149 30.51 11.50 -10.46
N SER A 150 30.88 11.12 -9.23
CA SER A 150 31.26 9.76 -8.85
C SER A 150 30.08 8.85 -8.52
N GLU A 151 28.85 9.35 -8.66
CA GLU A 151 27.60 8.61 -8.41
C GLU A 151 27.52 8.03 -6.99
N ALA A 152 28.03 8.81 -6.02
CA ALA A 152 28.01 8.49 -4.59
C ALA A 152 26.57 8.30 -4.06
N PRO A 153 26.37 7.80 -2.82
CA PRO A 153 25.03 7.52 -2.28
C PRO A 153 24.02 8.68 -2.39
N ALA A 154 24.49 9.94 -2.26
CA ALA A 154 23.65 11.11 -2.44
C ALA A 154 23.13 11.27 -3.89
N TYR A 155 23.94 10.95 -4.90
CA TYR A 155 23.48 10.91 -6.29
C TYR A 155 22.46 9.79 -6.48
N GLN A 156 22.74 8.59 -5.97
CA GLN A 156 21.82 7.44 -6.10
C GLN A 156 20.46 7.72 -5.44
N TYR A 157 20.46 8.45 -4.34
CA TYR A 157 19.25 8.91 -3.67
C TYR A 157 18.41 9.82 -4.58
N LEU A 158 19.02 10.85 -5.18
CA LEU A 158 18.32 11.76 -6.10
C LEU A 158 17.88 11.04 -7.37
N TYR A 159 18.75 10.24 -7.97
CA TYR A 159 18.47 9.46 -9.17
C TYR A 159 17.24 8.57 -8.99
N ALA A 160 17.22 7.80 -7.88
CA ALA A 160 16.12 6.92 -7.53
C ALA A 160 14.78 7.65 -7.35
N GLY A 161 14.76 8.95 -7.05
CA GLY A 161 13.52 9.73 -6.92
C GLY A 161 12.76 9.97 -8.22
N SER A 162 13.37 9.68 -9.37
CA SER A 162 12.74 9.74 -10.69
C SER A 162 12.54 8.37 -11.35
N GLN A 163 12.94 7.29 -10.67
CA GLN A 163 12.84 5.91 -11.18
C GLN A 163 11.44 5.32 -10.96
N PRO A 164 11.05 4.24 -11.65
CA PRO A 164 9.77 3.58 -11.38
C PRO A 164 9.66 3.01 -9.96
N PHE A 165 8.43 2.71 -9.55
CA PHE A 165 8.15 1.74 -8.51
C PHE A 165 8.20 0.33 -9.09
N LEU A 166 8.79 -0.62 -8.38
CA LEU A 166 8.69 -2.05 -8.72
C LEU A 166 7.61 -2.69 -7.87
N ILE A 167 6.65 -3.38 -8.47
CA ILE A 167 5.58 -4.10 -7.76
C ILE A 167 5.54 -5.57 -8.17
N TYR A 168 5.66 -6.46 -7.19
CA TYR A 168 5.46 -7.90 -7.41
C TYR A 168 3.97 -8.25 -7.49
N THR A 169 3.62 -9.06 -8.49
CA THR A 169 2.26 -9.59 -8.73
C THR A 169 2.33 -11.08 -9.10
N GLY A 170 1.18 -11.73 -9.29
CA GLY A 170 1.13 -13.08 -9.86
C GLY A 170 1.32 -14.22 -8.86
N ASP A 171 1.55 -13.91 -7.58
CA ASP A 171 1.55 -14.95 -6.54
C ASP A 171 0.14 -15.54 -6.41
N SER A 172 0.07 -16.87 -6.43
CA SER A 172 -1.18 -17.65 -6.40
C SER A 172 -1.83 -17.71 -5.01
N VAL A 173 -1.13 -17.22 -3.98
CA VAL A 173 -1.61 -17.18 -2.60
C VAL A 173 -2.91 -16.36 -2.47
N CYS A 174 -3.85 -16.86 -1.64
CA CYS A 174 -5.12 -16.21 -1.30
C CYS A 174 -6.05 -15.90 -2.50
N TYR A 175 -6.23 -16.83 -3.44
CA TYR A 175 -7.22 -16.69 -4.53
C TYR A 175 -7.05 -15.42 -5.39
N GLN A 176 -5.80 -15.04 -5.69
CA GLN A 176 -5.44 -13.87 -6.52
C GLN A 176 -5.79 -12.48 -5.95
N ILE A 177 -6.42 -12.38 -4.77
CA ILE A 177 -6.78 -11.08 -4.17
C ILE A 177 -5.55 -10.20 -3.92
N LEU A 178 -4.42 -10.82 -3.56
CA LEU A 178 -3.15 -10.11 -3.33
C LEU A 178 -2.63 -9.46 -4.61
N THR A 179 -2.79 -10.13 -5.75
CA THR A 179 -2.48 -9.56 -7.06
C THR A 179 -3.42 -8.40 -7.39
N VAL A 180 -4.71 -8.50 -7.03
CA VAL A 180 -5.65 -7.38 -7.19
C VAL A 180 -5.21 -6.19 -6.35
N PHE A 181 -4.81 -6.37 -5.09
CA PHE A 181 -4.32 -5.26 -4.26
C PHE A 181 -3.06 -4.61 -4.84
N ALA A 182 -2.07 -5.42 -5.25
CA ALA A 182 -0.85 -4.94 -5.87
C ALA A 182 -1.14 -4.10 -7.13
N ARG A 183 -2.06 -4.58 -7.99
CA ARG A 183 -2.47 -3.84 -9.19
C ARG A 183 -3.29 -2.58 -8.87
N GLN A 184 -4.18 -2.61 -7.88
CA GLN A 184 -4.93 -1.43 -7.45
C GLN A 184 -4.02 -0.35 -6.88
N PHE A 185 -3.04 -0.74 -6.06
CA PHE A 185 -2.06 0.19 -5.50
C PHE A 185 -1.15 0.79 -6.58
N GLY A 186 -0.63 -0.05 -7.50
CA GLY A 186 0.14 0.44 -8.63
C GLY A 186 -0.67 1.36 -9.56
N ALA A 187 -1.94 1.04 -9.84
CA ALA A 187 -2.80 1.92 -10.62
C ALA A 187 -3.07 3.27 -9.91
N ALA A 188 -3.14 3.27 -8.58
CA ALA A 188 -3.26 4.49 -7.78
C ALA A 188 -1.98 5.34 -7.84
N LEU A 189 -0.80 4.72 -7.77
CA LEU A 189 0.49 5.41 -7.99
C LEU A 189 0.58 5.99 -9.41
N HIS A 190 0.14 5.23 -10.42
CA HIS A 190 0.10 5.69 -11.81
C HIS A 190 -0.82 6.91 -11.99
N ARG A 191 -2.00 6.93 -11.34
CA ARG A 191 -2.89 8.11 -11.36
C ARG A 191 -2.28 9.36 -10.69
N LEU A 192 -1.30 9.19 -9.81
CA LEU A 192 -0.49 10.29 -9.26
C LEU A 192 0.68 10.70 -10.18
N GLY A 193 0.84 10.06 -11.34
CA GLY A 193 1.88 10.33 -12.33
C GLY A 193 3.19 9.57 -12.10
N TYR A 194 3.22 8.57 -11.21
CA TYR A 194 4.42 7.75 -11.01
C TYR A 194 4.47 6.57 -11.98
N LEU A 195 5.68 6.26 -12.46
CA LEU A 195 5.90 5.03 -13.22
C LEU A 195 5.84 3.80 -12.31
N VAL A 196 5.24 2.74 -12.82
CA VAL A 196 5.11 1.46 -12.13
C VAL A 196 5.54 0.35 -13.08
N GLU A 197 6.55 -0.40 -12.67
CA GLU A 197 6.99 -1.63 -13.30
C GLU A 197 6.44 -2.81 -12.50
N TYR A 198 5.81 -3.76 -13.18
CA TYR A 198 5.31 -4.98 -12.56
C TYR A 198 6.24 -6.15 -12.87
N PHE A 199 6.55 -6.95 -11.84
CA PHE A 199 7.15 -8.27 -12.02
C PHE A 199 6.10 -9.33 -11.68
N ASP A 200 5.64 -10.07 -12.67
CA ASP A 200 4.52 -11.01 -12.55
C ASP A 200 5.05 -12.45 -12.41
N LEU A 201 4.98 -12.96 -11.18
CA LEU A 201 5.45 -14.29 -10.79
C LEU A 201 4.60 -15.43 -11.38
N SER A 202 3.45 -15.12 -11.98
CA SER A 202 2.63 -16.12 -12.68
C SER A 202 3.07 -16.35 -14.12
N SER A 203 3.73 -15.35 -14.74
CA SER A 203 4.19 -15.41 -16.12
C SER A 203 5.69 -15.65 -16.26
N GLU A 204 6.48 -15.33 -15.22
CA GLU A 204 7.94 -15.37 -15.26
C GLU A 204 8.49 -16.18 -14.09
N ASP A 205 9.57 -16.94 -14.33
CA ASP A 205 10.30 -17.62 -13.25
C ASP A 205 11.03 -16.58 -12.39
N PHE A 206 11.16 -16.83 -11.08
CA PHE A 206 11.79 -15.87 -10.18
C PHE A 206 13.24 -15.56 -10.57
N THR A 207 13.96 -16.45 -11.25
CA THR A 207 15.34 -16.21 -11.70
C THR A 207 15.44 -15.10 -12.76
N GLU A 208 14.36 -14.83 -13.47
CA GLU A 208 14.27 -13.71 -14.42
C GLU A 208 14.42 -12.35 -13.71
N SER A 209 14.14 -12.28 -12.40
CA SER A 209 14.37 -11.09 -11.58
C SER A 209 15.86 -10.72 -11.44
N TYR A 210 16.79 -11.58 -11.85
CA TYR A 210 18.22 -11.24 -11.85
C TYR A 210 18.57 -10.08 -12.79
N ARG A 211 17.75 -9.80 -13.80
CA ARG A 211 17.88 -8.60 -14.65
C ARG A 211 17.69 -7.28 -13.89
N LEU A 212 17.11 -7.34 -12.69
CA LEU A 212 16.85 -6.18 -11.84
C LEU A 212 18.08 -5.80 -11.01
N ILE A 213 19.12 -6.64 -10.96
CA ILE A 213 20.37 -6.36 -10.25
C ILE A 213 21.01 -5.08 -10.82
N GLY A 214 21.36 -4.16 -9.93
CA GLY A 214 21.95 -2.86 -10.30
C GLY A 214 20.93 -1.81 -10.77
N ARG A 215 19.65 -2.18 -10.97
CA ARG A 215 18.58 -1.20 -11.24
C ARG A 215 18.17 -0.50 -9.95
N HIS A 216 17.66 0.72 -10.09
CA HIS A 216 17.17 1.54 -8.99
C HIS A 216 15.67 1.80 -9.15
N TYR A 217 14.96 1.81 -8.04
CA TYR A 217 13.53 2.10 -7.94
C TYR A 217 13.26 3.11 -6.82
N GLN A 218 12.16 3.84 -6.92
CA GLN A 218 11.69 4.69 -5.82
C GLN A 218 11.41 3.84 -4.57
N ALA A 219 10.70 2.73 -4.77
CA ALA A 219 10.53 1.66 -3.81
C ALA A 219 10.22 0.34 -4.52
N ILE A 220 10.46 -0.77 -3.81
CA ILE A 220 10.14 -2.12 -4.25
C ILE A 220 9.03 -2.64 -3.34
N ILE A 221 7.88 -2.98 -3.91
CA ILE A 221 6.66 -3.29 -3.19
C ILE A 221 6.25 -4.75 -3.45
N GLY A 222 6.00 -5.49 -2.38
CA GLY A 222 5.38 -6.81 -2.43
C GLY A 222 4.10 -6.84 -1.61
N VAL A 223 3.22 -7.78 -1.93
CA VAL A 223 2.01 -8.05 -1.17
C VAL A 223 2.06 -9.49 -0.68
N GLN A 224 2.44 -9.69 0.58
CA GLN A 224 2.85 -10.97 1.18
C GLN A 224 3.84 -11.74 0.30
N SER A 225 4.74 -11.03 -0.38
CA SER A 225 5.61 -11.63 -1.38
C SER A 225 6.79 -12.35 -0.74
N TYR A 226 7.02 -13.60 -1.15
CA TYR A 226 8.21 -14.37 -0.77
C TYR A 226 9.49 -13.86 -1.44
N MET A 227 9.40 -12.98 -2.45
CA MET A 227 10.55 -12.48 -3.21
C MET A 227 11.61 -11.82 -2.31
N PHE A 228 11.18 -11.20 -1.20
CA PHE A 228 12.12 -10.61 -0.25
C PHE A 228 12.98 -11.67 0.48
N SER A 229 12.57 -12.94 0.50
CA SER A 229 13.38 -14.04 1.06
C SER A 229 14.31 -14.69 0.04
N VAL A 230 14.28 -14.27 -1.24
CA VAL A 230 15.13 -14.85 -2.29
C VAL A 230 16.59 -14.45 -2.06
N LYS A 231 17.44 -15.48 -1.92
CA LYS A 231 18.90 -15.35 -1.81
C LYS A 231 19.55 -15.77 -3.11
N LEU A 232 20.63 -15.08 -3.47
CA LEU A 232 21.41 -15.43 -4.66
C LEU A 232 22.18 -16.73 -4.40
N ASN A 233 22.09 -17.65 -5.35
CA ASN A 233 22.98 -18.80 -5.42
C ASN A 233 24.42 -18.26 -5.40
N ASN A 234 25.30 -18.80 -4.55
CA ASN A 234 26.70 -18.36 -4.28
C ASN A 234 26.91 -17.51 -3.00
N GLY A 235 25.91 -17.36 -2.13
CA GLY A 235 26.11 -16.73 -0.81
C GLY A 235 26.29 -15.21 -0.87
N MET A 236 25.90 -14.56 -1.97
CA MET A 236 25.99 -13.12 -2.18
C MET A 236 24.92 -12.29 -1.44
N GLY A 237 24.22 -12.91 -0.48
CA GLY A 237 23.14 -12.30 0.29
C GLY A 237 21.79 -12.35 -0.43
N PHE A 238 20.88 -11.45 -0.02
CA PHE A 238 19.56 -11.33 -0.63
C PHE A 238 19.64 -10.69 -2.01
N LEU A 239 18.80 -11.16 -2.94
CA LEU A 239 18.61 -10.52 -4.24
C LEU A 239 18.31 -9.01 -4.08
N HIS A 240 17.43 -8.69 -3.13
CA HIS A 240 16.96 -7.33 -2.90
C HIS A 240 18.04 -6.39 -2.32
N ASP A 241 19.15 -6.92 -1.82
CA ASP A 241 20.31 -6.08 -1.45
C ASP A 241 21.13 -5.65 -2.66
N LYS A 242 20.87 -6.23 -3.84
CA LYS A 242 21.50 -5.88 -5.12
C LYS A 242 20.61 -5.03 -6.01
N ILE A 243 19.41 -4.67 -5.54
CA ILE A 243 18.45 -3.80 -6.22
C ILE A 243 18.33 -2.52 -5.41
N GLY A 244 18.55 -1.37 -6.07
CA GLY A 244 18.48 -0.05 -5.45
C GLY A 244 17.04 0.33 -5.12
N GLY A 245 16.82 0.80 -3.89
CA GLY A 245 15.49 1.20 -3.39
C GLY A 245 15.16 0.58 -2.04
N SER A 246 14.26 1.22 -1.30
CA SER A 246 13.70 0.68 -0.05
C SER A 246 12.59 -0.33 -0.34
N LYS A 247 12.42 -1.33 0.53
CA LYS A 247 11.54 -2.49 0.31
C LYS A 247 10.35 -2.40 1.24
N TYR A 248 9.16 -2.61 0.69
CA TYR A 248 7.90 -2.58 1.43
C TYR A 248 7.10 -3.84 1.15
N ASN A 249 6.70 -4.57 2.19
CA ASN A 249 5.88 -5.77 2.03
C ASN A 249 4.58 -5.63 2.81
N PHE A 250 3.44 -5.67 2.12
CA PHE A 250 2.15 -5.75 2.79
C PHE A 250 1.99 -7.10 3.48
N LEU A 251 1.50 -7.07 4.72
CA LEU A 251 1.24 -8.25 5.54
C LEU A 251 -0.13 -8.11 6.21
N PHE A 252 -1.10 -8.88 5.72
CA PHE A 252 -2.48 -8.84 6.23
C PHE A 252 -2.71 -9.85 7.35
N ASP A 253 -1.88 -10.88 7.44
CA ASP A 253 -1.89 -11.84 8.54
C ASP A 253 -0.91 -11.44 9.65
N HIS A 254 -1.05 -12.07 10.83
CA HIS A 254 -0.16 -11.83 11.96
C HIS A 254 1.31 -12.17 11.61
N PRO A 255 2.31 -11.30 11.91
CA PRO A 255 3.71 -11.50 11.54
C PRO A 255 4.33 -12.83 12.00
N SER A 256 3.87 -13.39 13.12
CA SER A 256 4.29 -14.72 13.58
C SER A 256 4.04 -15.85 12.58
N ARG A 257 3.12 -15.70 11.61
CA ARG A 257 2.92 -16.69 10.54
C ARG A 257 4.05 -16.71 9.51
N PHE A 258 4.87 -15.67 9.46
CA PHE A 258 5.93 -15.49 8.47
C PHE A 258 7.31 -15.53 9.12
N GLU A 259 7.45 -16.18 10.27
CA GLU A 259 8.71 -16.24 11.02
C GLU A 259 9.90 -16.67 10.13
N ASN A 260 9.69 -17.66 9.26
CA ASN A 260 10.72 -18.15 8.32
C ASN A 260 11.17 -17.10 7.30
N HIS A 261 10.34 -16.10 7.00
CA HIS A 261 10.61 -15.01 6.07
C HIS A 261 11.10 -13.74 6.76
N LEU A 262 10.89 -13.62 8.07
CA LEU A 262 11.14 -12.39 8.83
C LEU A 262 12.33 -12.48 9.81
N LYS A 263 12.83 -13.69 10.12
CA LYS A 263 14.05 -13.87 10.93
C LYS A 263 15.31 -13.37 10.23
N ASP A 264 15.35 -13.47 8.91
CA ASP A 264 16.47 -13.05 8.09
C ASP A 264 15.92 -12.38 6.83
N VAL A 265 16.24 -11.10 6.64
CA VAL A 265 15.57 -10.19 5.71
C VAL A 265 16.58 -9.32 4.95
N PRO A 266 16.24 -8.84 3.75
CA PRO A 266 17.05 -7.88 3.05
C PRO A 266 17.09 -6.53 3.79
N SER A 267 18.15 -5.78 3.53
CA SER A 267 18.32 -4.43 4.05
C SER A 267 17.18 -3.51 3.61
N GLN A 268 16.77 -2.63 4.53
CA GLN A 268 15.74 -1.61 4.31
C GLN A 268 14.34 -2.19 3.98
N LEU A 269 13.99 -3.35 4.57
CA LEU A 269 12.64 -3.87 4.53
C LEU A 269 11.77 -3.25 5.63
N THR A 270 10.62 -2.70 5.23
CA THR A 270 9.54 -2.23 6.10
C THR A 270 8.28 -3.04 5.84
N LEU A 271 7.63 -3.53 6.90
CA LEU A 271 6.34 -4.21 6.79
C LEU A 271 5.19 -3.21 6.84
N LEU A 272 4.21 -3.38 5.94
CA LEU A 272 2.97 -2.63 5.90
C LEU A 272 1.85 -3.51 6.44
N THR A 273 1.43 -3.30 7.69
CA THR A 273 0.54 -4.22 8.41
C THR A 273 -0.88 -3.67 8.55
N VAL A 274 -1.85 -4.57 8.60
CA VAL A 274 -3.29 -4.23 8.71
C VAL A 274 -3.77 -3.92 10.13
N ASP A 275 -2.95 -4.19 11.15
CA ASP A 275 -3.30 -4.06 12.57
C ASP A 275 -2.16 -3.38 13.35
N ARG A 276 -2.48 -2.39 14.19
CA ARG A 276 -1.48 -1.65 14.97
C ARG A 276 -0.74 -2.56 15.96
N ASN A 277 -1.40 -3.61 16.47
CA ASN A 277 -0.76 -4.63 17.31
C ASN A 277 0.27 -5.44 16.51
N TYR A 278 -0.01 -5.73 15.24
CA TYR A 278 0.91 -6.49 14.38
C TYR A 278 2.17 -5.67 14.07
N ALA A 279 2.02 -4.37 13.79
CA ALA A 279 3.16 -3.46 13.64
C ALA A 279 4.02 -3.43 14.92
N ALA A 280 3.40 -3.35 16.09
CA ALA A 280 4.11 -3.34 17.37
C ALA A 280 4.84 -4.68 17.63
N TYR A 281 4.18 -5.81 17.38
CA TYR A 281 4.78 -7.13 17.52
C TYR A 281 5.96 -7.32 16.56
N ALA A 282 5.81 -6.94 15.29
CA ALA A 282 6.85 -7.10 14.28
C ALA A 282 8.12 -6.30 14.64
N ARG A 283 7.98 -5.01 14.97
CA ARG A 283 9.12 -4.15 15.37
C ARG A 283 9.88 -4.67 16.59
N LYS A 284 9.18 -5.36 17.50
CA LYS A 284 9.79 -5.93 18.70
C LYS A 284 10.46 -7.28 18.44
N THR A 285 10.01 -8.02 17.42
CA THR A 285 10.38 -9.44 17.20
C THR A 285 11.40 -9.64 16.08
N TYR A 286 11.33 -8.85 15.02
CA TYR A 286 12.10 -9.07 13.80
C TYR A 286 13.01 -7.87 13.49
N PRO A 287 14.12 -8.07 12.74
CA PRO A 287 15.05 -7.00 12.34
C PRO A 287 14.49 -6.14 11.18
N VAL A 288 13.22 -5.74 11.29
CA VAL A 288 12.51 -4.90 10.30
C VAL A 288 11.79 -3.77 11.01
N ASP A 289 11.59 -2.67 10.29
CA ASP A 289 10.56 -1.73 10.70
C ASP A 289 9.18 -2.26 10.29
N ALA A 290 8.13 -1.83 10.99
CA ALA A 290 6.76 -2.17 10.65
C ALA A 290 5.83 -1.03 11.02
N ILE A 291 4.97 -0.66 10.07
CA ILE A 291 4.00 0.41 10.23
C ILE A 291 2.58 -0.10 10.00
N PHE A 292 1.63 0.56 10.65
CA PHE A 292 0.22 0.35 10.36
C PHE A 292 -0.10 1.03 9.02
N PHE A 293 -0.46 0.22 8.03
CA PHE A 293 -0.81 0.68 6.69
C PHE A 293 -1.81 -0.32 6.10
N PRO A 294 -3.12 -0.16 6.41
CA PRO A 294 -4.15 -1.08 5.98
C PRO A 294 -4.37 -1.00 4.46
N PRO A 295 -5.03 -2.01 3.84
CA PRO A 295 -5.33 -1.96 2.41
C PRO A 295 -6.29 -0.82 2.07
N GLY A 296 -6.31 -0.42 0.79
CA GLY A 296 -7.35 0.46 0.26
C GLY A 296 -8.58 -0.33 -0.17
N GLY A 297 -9.73 0.34 -0.21
CA GLY A 297 -10.95 -0.16 -0.82
C GLY A 297 -11.03 0.11 -2.32
N ILE A 298 -11.79 -0.72 -3.04
CA ILE A 298 -12.01 -0.64 -4.48
C ILE A 298 -13.36 0.00 -4.77
N ARG A 299 -13.33 1.22 -5.30
CA ARG A 299 -14.55 1.86 -5.82
C ARG A 299 -14.80 1.39 -7.25
N THR A 300 -16.02 0.97 -7.52
CA THR A 300 -16.47 0.63 -8.87
C THR A 300 -17.34 1.73 -9.46
N SER A 301 -17.24 1.97 -10.77
CA SER A 301 -18.11 2.88 -11.51
C SER A 301 -19.28 2.10 -12.12
N PHE A 302 -20.43 2.03 -11.46
CA PHE A 302 -21.62 1.37 -12.02
C PHE A 302 -22.94 2.05 -11.61
N GLU A 303 -23.96 1.81 -12.43
CA GLU A 303 -25.36 2.15 -12.17
C GLU A 303 -25.85 1.52 -10.85
N PRO A 304 -26.69 2.23 -10.06
CA PRO A 304 -27.27 1.68 -8.84
C PRO A 304 -28.00 0.36 -9.11
N GLN A 305 -27.67 -0.70 -8.38
CA GLN A 305 -28.37 -1.98 -8.43
C GLN A 305 -29.47 -2.06 -7.37
N GLU A 306 -30.50 -2.86 -7.63
CA GLU A 306 -31.51 -3.18 -6.62
C GLU A 306 -30.88 -3.98 -5.47
N ARG A 307 -31.19 -3.60 -4.23
CA ARG A 307 -30.67 -4.27 -3.04
C ARG A 307 -31.51 -5.48 -2.67
N ILE A 308 -31.23 -6.60 -3.34
CA ILE A 308 -31.99 -7.85 -3.20
C ILE A 308 -31.58 -8.71 -1.98
N TYR A 309 -30.43 -8.45 -1.36
CA TYR A 309 -29.96 -9.22 -0.22
C TYR A 309 -30.10 -8.44 1.08
N ASP A 310 -30.84 -8.97 2.06
CA ASP A 310 -30.97 -8.32 3.37
C ASP A 310 -29.65 -8.34 4.14
N VAL A 311 -29.09 -9.53 4.36
CA VAL A 311 -27.79 -9.73 5.01
C VAL A 311 -26.95 -10.67 4.16
N THR A 312 -25.76 -10.20 3.74
CA THR A 312 -24.79 -11.03 3.02
C THR A 312 -23.55 -11.28 3.87
N PHE A 313 -23.04 -12.51 3.82
CA PHE A 313 -21.75 -12.89 4.36
C PHE A 313 -20.88 -13.50 3.27
N ILE A 314 -19.71 -12.89 3.04
CA ILE A 314 -18.69 -13.39 2.11
C ILE A 314 -17.46 -13.74 2.93
N GLY A 315 -17.13 -15.03 2.96
CA GLY A 315 -15.98 -15.55 3.71
C GLY A 315 -15.91 -17.07 3.63
N SER A 316 -14.81 -17.62 4.11
CA SER A 316 -14.58 -19.07 4.07
C SER A 316 -15.02 -19.77 5.35
N TYR A 317 -15.55 -20.99 5.17
CA TYR A 317 -15.75 -21.95 6.24
C TYR A 317 -14.57 -22.90 6.31
N PHE A 318 -14.21 -23.28 7.54
CA PHE A 318 -13.20 -24.28 7.80
C PHE A 318 -13.59 -25.02 9.09
N ASP A 319 -13.82 -26.33 8.99
CA ASP A 319 -13.99 -27.14 10.19
C ASP A 319 -12.61 -27.37 10.82
N ASN A 320 -12.35 -26.64 11.90
CA ASN A 320 -11.07 -26.66 12.58
C ASN A 320 -11.00 -27.67 13.73
N PHE A 321 -12.05 -28.46 14.00
CA PHE A 321 -12.06 -29.35 15.16
C PHE A 321 -10.89 -30.35 15.12
N SER A 322 -10.72 -31.06 14.01
CA SER A 322 -9.63 -32.01 13.82
C SER A 322 -8.25 -31.35 13.90
N PHE A 323 -8.11 -30.14 13.36
CA PHE A 323 -6.86 -29.38 13.38
C PHE A 323 -6.48 -28.89 14.77
N VAL A 324 -7.46 -28.52 15.60
CA VAL A 324 -7.22 -28.20 17.01
C VAL A 324 -6.72 -29.43 17.75
N LEU A 325 -7.31 -30.61 17.52
CA LEU A 325 -6.86 -31.85 18.14
C LEU A 325 -5.44 -32.22 17.71
N GLU A 326 -5.12 -32.09 16.42
CA GLU A 326 -3.80 -32.32 15.86
C GLU A 326 -2.76 -31.36 16.48
N LEU A 327 -3.04 -30.06 16.50
CA LEU A 327 -2.18 -29.05 17.12
C LEU A 327 -1.88 -29.35 18.59
N PHE A 328 -2.91 -29.73 19.37
CA PHE A 328 -2.71 -30.09 20.77
C PHE A 328 -1.94 -31.41 20.95
N SER A 329 -1.89 -32.28 19.94
CA SER A 329 -1.11 -33.52 19.99
C SER A 329 0.40 -33.27 19.87
N GLU A 330 0.80 -32.17 19.21
CA GLU A 330 2.19 -31.72 19.09
C GLU A 330 2.72 -31.05 20.36
N PHE A 331 1.83 -30.66 21.26
CA PHE A 331 2.18 -29.95 22.49
C PHE A 331 2.47 -30.93 23.64
N ASP A 332 3.51 -30.62 24.41
CA ASP A 332 3.77 -31.32 25.65
C ASP A 332 2.66 -31.05 26.69
N ARG A 333 2.71 -31.75 27.83
CA ARG A 333 1.68 -31.58 28.86
C ARG A 333 1.57 -30.13 29.38
N LYS A 334 2.68 -29.45 29.62
CA LYS A 334 2.69 -28.07 30.15
C LYS A 334 2.17 -27.10 29.09
N GLU A 335 2.63 -27.26 27.85
CA GLU A 335 2.20 -26.46 26.71
C GLU A 335 0.69 -26.58 26.48
N ARG A 336 0.12 -27.79 26.59
CA ARG A 336 -1.34 -27.96 26.49
C ARG A 336 -2.12 -27.20 27.56
N PHE A 337 -1.64 -27.17 28.81
CA PHE A 337 -2.28 -26.39 29.87
C PHE A 337 -2.20 -24.89 29.57
N LEU A 338 -1.04 -24.41 29.11
CA LEU A 338 -0.84 -23.02 28.75
C LEU A 338 -1.66 -22.60 27.52
N ALA A 339 -1.65 -23.39 26.45
CA ALA A 339 -2.45 -23.19 25.25
C ALA A 339 -3.96 -23.14 25.58
N ASN A 340 -4.44 -24.06 26.42
CA ASN A 340 -5.82 -24.04 26.89
C ASN A 340 -6.13 -22.79 27.73
N ARG A 341 -5.23 -22.37 28.63
CA ARG A 341 -5.40 -21.14 29.40
C ARG A 341 -5.45 -19.90 28.50
N PHE A 342 -4.52 -19.80 27.57
CA PHE A 342 -4.45 -18.75 26.55
C PHE A 342 -5.76 -18.68 25.75
N TRP A 343 -6.21 -19.82 25.23
CA TRP A 343 -7.48 -19.92 24.50
C TRP A 343 -8.68 -19.49 25.35
N LEU A 344 -8.75 -19.93 26.62
CA LEU A 344 -9.83 -19.56 27.53
C LEU A 344 -9.84 -18.06 27.86
N ILE A 345 -8.67 -17.43 28.00
CA ILE A 345 -8.55 -15.99 28.21
C ILE A 345 -9.06 -15.24 26.98
N MET A 346 -8.60 -15.60 25.77
CA MET A 346 -9.11 -14.99 24.53
C MET A 346 -10.62 -15.17 24.38
N LYS A 347 -11.14 -16.37 24.66
CA LYS A 347 -12.57 -16.65 24.57
C LYS A 347 -13.39 -15.81 25.55
N LYS A 348 -12.88 -15.54 26.75
CA LYS A 348 -13.56 -14.71 27.76
C LYS A 348 -13.42 -13.22 27.51
N ASN A 349 -12.41 -12.80 26.75
CA ASN A 349 -12.08 -11.41 26.49
C ASN A 349 -11.82 -11.22 24.99
N PRO A 350 -12.84 -11.35 24.14
CA PRO A 350 -12.66 -11.42 22.70
C PRO A 350 -12.19 -10.10 22.06
N SER A 351 -12.16 -8.98 22.80
CA SER A 351 -11.56 -7.72 22.36
C SER A 351 -10.04 -7.67 22.54
N LEU A 352 -9.43 -8.60 23.29
CA LEU A 352 -7.99 -8.59 23.53
C LEU A 352 -7.19 -9.07 22.32
N PRO A 353 -6.07 -8.39 21.98
CA PRO A 353 -5.05 -8.93 21.09
C PRO A 353 -4.51 -10.26 21.61
N ALA A 354 -4.12 -11.14 20.69
CA ALA A 354 -3.66 -12.49 21.02
C ALA A 354 -2.36 -12.46 21.86
N GLU A 355 -1.46 -11.54 21.55
CA GLU A 355 -0.18 -11.32 22.21
C GLU A 355 -0.40 -11.01 23.69
N HIS A 356 -1.33 -10.08 23.97
CA HIS A 356 -1.69 -9.72 25.34
C HIS A 356 -2.37 -10.89 26.07
N ALA A 357 -3.26 -11.62 25.40
CA ALA A 357 -3.89 -12.80 26.01
C ALA A 357 -2.88 -13.92 26.34
N LEU A 358 -1.80 -14.08 25.56
CA LEU A 358 -0.71 -15.00 25.90
C LEU A 358 0.07 -14.50 27.12
N SER A 359 0.38 -13.20 27.21
CA SER A 359 1.02 -12.62 28.40
C SER A 359 0.22 -12.90 29.67
N LEU A 360 -1.10 -12.69 29.65
CA LEU A 360 -1.97 -13.00 30.79
C LEU A 360 -1.98 -14.50 31.14
N ALA A 361 -1.85 -15.38 30.14
CA ALA A 361 -1.76 -16.82 30.37
C ALA A 361 -0.44 -17.21 31.05
N LEU A 362 0.68 -16.59 30.66
CA LEU A 362 1.99 -16.78 31.28
C LEU A 362 2.01 -16.27 32.73
N ASP A 363 1.44 -15.08 32.96
CA ASP A 363 1.33 -14.48 34.29
C ASP A 363 0.53 -15.37 35.26
N HIS A 364 -0.55 -16.00 34.77
CA HIS A 364 -1.34 -16.95 35.56
C HIS A 364 -0.53 -18.14 36.08
N TYR A 365 0.48 -18.58 35.33
CA TYR A 365 1.39 -19.65 35.72
C TYR A 365 2.71 -19.14 36.33
N HIS A 366 2.82 -17.83 36.57
CA HIS A 366 4.04 -17.17 37.05
C HIS A 366 5.27 -17.46 36.17
N MET A 367 5.06 -17.62 34.86
CA MET A 367 6.12 -17.88 33.90
C MET A 367 6.69 -16.54 33.40
N GLN A 368 7.99 -16.34 33.60
CA GLN A 368 8.72 -15.19 33.07
C GLN A 368 9.55 -15.65 31.88
N LEU A 369 9.31 -15.03 30.73
CA LEU A 369 10.02 -15.32 29.48
C LEU A 369 10.74 -14.06 29.00
N SER A 370 11.91 -14.23 28.41
CA SER A 370 12.48 -13.21 27.53
C SER A 370 11.56 -13.00 26.32
N TRP A 371 11.75 -11.88 25.61
CA TRP A 371 10.93 -11.62 24.42
C TRP A 371 11.10 -12.68 23.33
N ASN A 372 12.31 -13.20 23.13
CA ASN A 372 12.57 -14.25 22.13
C ASN A 372 11.84 -15.54 22.49
N GLU A 373 11.90 -15.98 23.75
CA GLU A 373 11.15 -17.15 24.22
C GLU A 373 9.63 -16.94 24.09
N PHE A 374 9.13 -15.72 24.38
CA PHE A 374 7.74 -15.37 24.16
C PHE A 374 7.35 -15.47 22.68
N ALA A 375 8.18 -14.95 21.77
CA ALA A 375 7.92 -14.95 20.34
C ALA A 375 7.93 -16.37 19.75
N GLU A 376 8.87 -17.22 20.16
CA GLU A 376 8.93 -18.64 19.77
C GLU A 376 7.68 -19.40 20.24
N LEU A 377 7.28 -19.19 21.50
CA LEU A 377 6.05 -19.77 22.04
C LEU A 377 4.81 -19.26 21.30
N PHE A 378 4.74 -17.96 21.03
CA PHE A 378 3.63 -17.36 20.29
C PHE A 378 3.56 -17.89 18.86
N HIS A 379 4.70 -18.08 18.19
CA HIS A 379 4.76 -18.75 16.90
C HIS A 379 4.20 -20.17 16.99
N LYS A 380 4.57 -20.96 18.01
CA LYS A 380 4.02 -22.30 18.22
C LYS A 380 2.49 -22.28 18.44
N PHE A 381 1.95 -21.22 19.03
CA PHE A 381 0.51 -21.05 19.29
C PHE A 381 -0.24 -20.24 18.22
N ARG A 382 0.41 -19.85 17.12
CA ARG A 382 -0.09 -18.89 16.12
C ARG A 382 -1.42 -19.25 15.45
N ASP A 383 -1.76 -20.54 15.39
CA ASP A 383 -3.02 -20.99 14.78
C ASP A 383 -4.20 -20.90 15.74
N LEU A 384 -3.95 -20.79 17.06
CA LEU A 384 -5.01 -20.72 18.06
C LEU A 384 -5.94 -19.50 17.89
N PRO A 385 -5.45 -18.27 17.69
CA PRO A 385 -6.30 -17.12 17.40
C PRO A 385 -7.14 -17.28 16.12
N VAL A 386 -6.56 -17.86 15.07
CA VAL A 386 -7.25 -18.12 13.79
C VAL A 386 -8.41 -19.08 14.02
N TYR A 387 -8.16 -20.19 14.71
CA TYR A 387 -9.20 -21.17 15.02
C TYR A 387 -10.30 -20.60 15.92
N LEU A 388 -9.96 -19.73 16.88
CA LEU A 388 -10.95 -19.06 17.70
C LEU A 388 -11.78 -18.05 16.90
N SER A 389 -11.20 -17.37 15.91
CA SER A 389 -11.94 -16.50 14.98
C SER A 389 -12.99 -17.28 14.18
N THR A 390 -12.66 -18.50 13.73
CA THR A 390 -13.60 -19.39 13.04
C THR A 390 -14.75 -19.82 13.96
N TYR A 391 -14.46 -20.15 15.23
CA TYR A 391 -15.49 -20.44 16.22
C TYR A 391 -16.48 -19.27 16.39
N TYR A 392 -15.96 -18.04 16.50
CA TYR A 392 -16.80 -16.85 16.64
C TYR A 392 -17.58 -16.51 15.38
N ARG A 393 -17.01 -16.69 14.19
CA ARG A 393 -17.74 -16.57 12.91
C ARG A 393 -18.96 -17.50 12.88
N MET A 394 -18.79 -18.76 13.28
CA MET A 394 -19.89 -19.71 13.38
C MET A 394 -20.92 -19.30 14.42
N LYS A 395 -20.47 -18.77 15.57
CA LYS A 395 -21.36 -18.27 16.63
C LYS A 395 -22.20 -17.07 16.16
N VAL A 396 -21.58 -16.11 15.46
CA VAL A 396 -22.25 -14.94 14.87
C VAL A 396 -23.35 -15.39 13.88
N LEU A 397 -23.00 -16.24 12.92
CA LEU A 397 -23.97 -16.77 11.96
C LEU A 397 -25.10 -17.52 12.66
N LYS A 398 -24.76 -18.46 13.56
CA LYS A 398 -25.77 -19.22 14.31
C LYS A 398 -26.72 -18.32 15.10
N THR A 399 -26.21 -17.27 15.74
CA THR A 399 -27.02 -16.32 16.51
C THR A 399 -28.06 -15.61 15.64
N LEU A 400 -27.72 -15.24 14.40
CA LEU A 400 -28.68 -14.63 13.47
C LEU A 400 -29.71 -15.66 12.99
N LEU A 401 -29.25 -16.85 12.60
CA LEU A 401 -30.07 -17.91 12.02
C LEU A 401 -31.08 -18.50 13.02
N ASP A 402 -30.68 -18.66 14.29
CA ASP A 402 -31.56 -19.10 15.38
C ASP A 402 -32.62 -18.05 15.73
N ALA A 403 -32.41 -16.79 15.33
CA ALA A 403 -33.34 -15.69 15.51
C ALA A 403 -34.18 -15.41 14.25
N ASP A 404 -34.27 -16.38 13.34
CA ASP A 404 -35.04 -16.28 12.10
C ASP A 404 -34.63 -15.12 11.18
N ILE A 405 -33.35 -14.76 11.18
CA ILE A 405 -32.78 -13.76 10.26
C ILE A 405 -32.09 -14.50 9.10
N PRO A 406 -32.61 -14.40 7.87
CA PRO A 406 -31.97 -14.98 6.70
C PRO A 406 -30.60 -14.35 6.42
N VAL A 407 -29.59 -15.19 6.17
CA VAL A 407 -28.24 -14.75 5.80
C VAL A 407 -27.83 -15.42 4.50
N HIS A 408 -27.53 -14.61 3.48
CA HIS A 408 -26.97 -15.06 2.22
C HIS A 408 -25.47 -15.32 2.38
N VAL A 409 -25.07 -16.59 2.31
CA VAL A 409 -23.68 -17.02 2.54
C VAL A 409 -23.07 -17.49 1.23
N PHE A 410 -21.98 -16.84 0.81
CA PHE A 410 -21.29 -17.15 -0.44
C PHE A 410 -19.98 -17.90 -0.20
N GLY A 411 -19.71 -18.91 -1.03
CA GLY A 411 -18.46 -19.69 -1.04
C GLY A 411 -18.71 -21.20 -1.08
N THR A 412 -17.86 -21.95 -1.79
CA THR A 412 -17.98 -23.41 -1.91
C THR A 412 -17.54 -24.14 -0.63
N SER A 413 -16.65 -23.51 0.15
CA SER A 413 -16.14 -24.04 1.43
C SER A 413 -17.25 -24.37 2.45
N TRP A 414 -18.44 -23.77 2.34
CA TRP A 414 -19.58 -24.01 3.23
C TRP A 414 -20.28 -25.34 3.00
N SER A 415 -19.87 -26.13 1.99
CA SER A 415 -20.51 -27.40 1.62
C SER A 415 -20.63 -28.43 2.74
N THR A 416 -19.76 -28.39 3.76
CA THR A 416 -19.82 -29.29 4.92
C THR A 416 -20.29 -28.59 6.20
N CYS A 417 -20.66 -27.30 6.12
CA CYS A 417 -21.05 -26.53 7.29
C CYS A 417 -22.37 -27.06 7.89
N PRO A 418 -22.42 -27.32 9.22
CA PRO A 418 -23.61 -27.84 9.89
C PRO A 418 -24.75 -26.81 9.98
N LEU A 419 -24.48 -25.51 9.84
CA LEU A 419 -25.53 -24.48 9.86
C LEU A 419 -26.42 -24.51 8.62
N ARG A 420 -26.06 -25.23 7.56
CA ARG A 420 -26.86 -25.37 6.34
C ARG A 420 -28.21 -26.04 6.55
N GLU A 421 -28.38 -26.78 7.64
CA GLU A 421 -29.67 -27.40 7.99
C GLU A 421 -30.71 -26.36 8.43
N ASN A 422 -30.29 -25.15 8.80
CA ASN A 422 -31.20 -24.06 9.16
C ASN A 422 -31.76 -23.41 7.87
N PRO A 423 -33.09 -23.25 7.73
CA PRO A 423 -33.71 -22.69 6.52
C PRO A 423 -33.32 -21.23 6.24
N ASN A 424 -32.85 -20.50 7.24
CA ASN A 424 -32.38 -19.12 7.11
C ASN A 424 -30.93 -19.05 6.59
N PHE A 425 -30.23 -20.19 6.46
CA PHE A 425 -28.90 -20.25 5.86
C PHE A 425 -29.04 -20.33 4.34
N LEU A 426 -29.01 -19.16 3.68
CA LEU A 426 -29.21 -19.07 2.23
C LEU A 426 -27.86 -19.24 1.52
N TRP A 427 -27.49 -20.51 1.28
CA TRP A 427 -26.20 -20.85 0.71
C TRP A 427 -26.13 -20.61 -0.81
N HIS A 428 -25.11 -19.87 -1.23
CA HIS A 428 -24.72 -19.70 -2.62
C HIS A 428 -23.43 -20.47 -2.87
N ASN A 429 -23.54 -21.64 -3.50
CA ASN A 429 -22.42 -22.54 -3.80
C ASN A 429 -21.58 -22.00 -4.97
N LYS A 430 -20.85 -20.91 -4.72
CA LYS A 430 -20.01 -20.22 -5.69
C LYS A 430 -18.87 -19.52 -4.99
N ASP A 431 -17.65 -19.78 -5.45
CA ASP A 431 -16.50 -18.95 -5.10
C ASP A 431 -16.53 -17.71 -5.98
N LEU A 432 -16.39 -16.55 -5.34
CA LEU A 432 -16.52 -15.25 -5.98
C LEU A 432 -15.14 -14.69 -6.29
N SER A 433 -14.97 -14.18 -7.51
CA SER A 433 -13.87 -13.27 -7.83
C SER A 433 -14.07 -11.91 -7.14
N THR A 434 -13.01 -11.08 -7.10
CA THR A 434 -13.10 -9.75 -6.46
C THR A 434 -14.21 -8.88 -7.04
N SER A 435 -14.38 -8.85 -8.36
CA SER A 435 -15.45 -8.06 -9.00
C SER A 435 -16.85 -8.58 -8.66
N GLU A 436 -17.01 -9.89 -8.52
CA GLU A 436 -18.27 -10.50 -8.11
C GLU A 436 -18.60 -10.19 -6.65
N CYS A 437 -17.60 -10.22 -5.74
CA CYS A 437 -17.77 -9.76 -4.36
C CYS A 437 -18.28 -8.31 -4.31
N LEU A 438 -17.66 -7.42 -5.09
CA LEU A 438 -18.08 -6.01 -5.18
C LEU A 438 -19.52 -5.89 -5.69
N SER A 439 -19.90 -6.68 -6.71
CA SER A 439 -21.29 -6.70 -7.21
C SER A 439 -22.29 -7.20 -6.17
N ILE A 440 -21.95 -8.24 -5.40
CA ILE A 440 -22.82 -8.72 -4.33
C ILE A 440 -23.03 -7.62 -3.29
N TRP A 441 -21.98 -6.94 -2.85
CA TRP A 441 -22.12 -5.84 -1.88
C TRP A 441 -22.95 -4.67 -2.41
N GLN A 442 -22.95 -4.37 -3.71
CA GLN A 442 -23.86 -3.37 -4.28
C GLN A 442 -25.34 -3.74 -4.12
N GLN A 443 -25.62 -5.05 -4.15
CA GLN A 443 -26.96 -5.62 -3.98
C GLN A 443 -27.30 -5.92 -2.51
N SER A 444 -26.37 -5.72 -1.57
CA SER A 444 -26.59 -5.95 -0.15
C SER A 444 -27.20 -4.73 0.54
N LYS A 445 -28.16 -4.95 1.43
CA LYS A 445 -28.58 -3.95 2.42
C LYS A 445 -27.54 -3.91 3.55
N ILE A 446 -27.25 -5.08 4.16
CA ILE A 446 -26.23 -5.25 5.19
C ILE A 446 -25.14 -6.20 4.72
N ALA A 447 -23.88 -5.75 4.76
CA ALA A 447 -22.70 -6.58 4.57
C ALA A 447 -22.15 -6.98 5.95
N LEU A 448 -22.36 -8.24 6.33
CA LEU A 448 -21.81 -8.80 7.57
C LEU A 448 -20.33 -9.13 7.37
N ASN A 449 -19.50 -8.61 8.27
CA ASN A 449 -18.07 -8.90 8.34
C ASN A 449 -17.71 -9.50 9.71
N THR A 450 -16.76 -10.44 9.69
CA THR A 450 -16.11 -11.01 10.88
C THR A 450 -14.60 -10.90 10.71
N MET A 451 -13.87 -10.48 11.73
CA MET A 451 -12.42 -10.33 11.72
C MET A 451 -11.71 -11.68 11.92
N THR A 452 -10.54 -11.86 11.31
CA THR A 452 -9.67 -13.03 11.56
C THR A 452 -8.78 -12.77 12.77
N TRP A 453 -9.41 -12.36 13.88
CA TRP A 453 -8.74 -11.97 15.12
C TRP A 453 -7.85 -10.72 15.07
N HIS A 454 -8.02 -9.85 14.07
CA HIS A 454 -7.48 -8.48 14.13
C HIS A 454 -8.26 -7.67 15.18
N LYS A 455 -7.55 -6.92 16.03
CA LYS A 455 -8.10 -6.23 17.21
C LYS A 455 -7.84 -4.73 17.26
N ASP A 456 -7.05 -4.18 16.36
CA ASP A 456 -6.93 -2.73 16.15
C ASP A 456 -6.64 -2.45 14.66
N ALA A 457 -7.67 -2.66 13.84
CA ALA A 457 -7.51 -2.89 12.40
C ALA A 457 -8.75 -2.57 11.57
N ILE A 458 -8.53 -2.41 10.26
CA ILE A 458 -9.55 -2.39 9.22
C ILE A 458 -9.12 -3.26 8.05
N THR A 459 -10.07 -4.01 7.47
CA THR A 459 -9.80 -4.91 6.34
C THR A 459 -10.42 -4.38 5.05
N GLU A 460 -9.94 -4.87 3.92
CA GLU A 460 -10.50 -4.57 2.61
C GLU A 460 -11.99 -4.91 2.53
N ARG A 461 -12.46 -5.94 3.24
CA ARG A 461 -13.88 -6.36 3.16
C ARG A 461 -14.81 -5.29 3.70
N ILE A 462 -14.42 -4.61 4.77
CA ILE A 462 -15.15 -3.46 5.33
C ILE A 462 -15.17 -2.33 4.29
N LEU A 463 -14.00 -1.98 3.75
CA LEU A 463 -13.84 -0.87 2.82
C LEU A 463 -14.55 -1.09 1.49
N ASN A 464 -14.43 -2.29 0.93
CA ASN A 464 -15.10 -2.71 -0.30
C ASN A 464 -16.62 -2.81 -0.12
N ALA A 465 -17.12 -3.17 1.06
CA ALA A 465 -18.57 -3.12 1.28
C ALA A 465 -19.07 -1.65 1.38
N MET A 466 -18.34 -0.79 2.10
CA MET A 466 -18.67 0.64 2.22
C MET A 466 -18.63 1.36 0.87
N LEU A 467 -17.61 1.13 0.04
CA LEU A 467 -17.46 1.77 -1.28
C LEU A 467 -18.51 1.29 -2.31
N GLN A 468 -19.21 0.20 -2.00
CA GLN A 468 -20.34 -0.33 -2.77
C GLN A 468 -21.68 0.08 -2.13
N LYS A 469 -21.61 0.99 -1.15
CA LYS A 469 -22.73 1.55 -0.40
C LYS A 469 -23.53 0.48 0.35
N ALA A 470 -22.97 -0.64 0.76
CA ALA A 470 -23.65 -1.52 1.72
C ALA A 470 -23.52 -0.92 3.13
N ALA A 471 -24.54 -1.06 3.98
CA ALA A 471 -24.35 -0.82 5.40
C ALA A 471 -23.48 -1.94 5.97
N VAL A 472 -22.32 -1.60 6.53
CA VAL A 472 -21.42 -2.61 7.09
C VAL A 472 -21.81 -2.93 8.52
N LEU A 473 -21.90 -4.22 8.83
CA LEU A 473 -22.04 -4.76 10.18
C LEU A 473 -20.75 -5.52 10.53
N THR A 474 -19.98 -5.02 11.49
CA THR A 474 -18.64 -5.58 11.81
C THR A 474 -18.35 -5.54 13.31
N GLU A 475 -17.37 -6.33 13.74
CA GLU A 475 -16.86 -6.33 15.11
C GLU A 475 -16.34 -4.94 15.51
N ARG A 476 -16.69 -4.49 16.71
CA ARG A 476 -16.13 -3.30 17.35
C ARG A 476 -14.64 -3.51 17.65
N ASN A 477 -13.82 -2.53 17.32
CA ASN A 477 -12.41 -2.46 17.69
C ASN A 477 -11.94 -0.99 17.72
N PRO A 478 -10.80 -0.66 18.36
CA PRO A 478 -10.35 0.72 18.56
C PRO A 478 -10.23 1.52 17.26
N TYR A 479 -9.66 0.95 16.20
CA TYR A 479 -9.58 1.60 14.89
C TYR A 479 -10.97 1.99 14.36
N MET A 480 -11.95 1.09 14.46
CA MET A 480 -13.31 1.37 13.98
C MET A 480 -13.96 2.50 14.77
N GLU A 481 -13.74 2.59 16.08
CA GLU A 481 -14.30 3.66 16.92
C GLU A 481 -13.59 5.00 16.76
N GLU A 482 -12.31 4.99 16.38
CA GLU A 482 -11.54 6.20 16.08
C GLU A 482 -11.99 6.86 14.77
N HIS A 483 -12.33 6.05 13.76
CA HIS A 483 -12.57 6.52 12.39
C HIS A 483 -14.04 6.50 11.95
N PHE A 484 -14.91 5.75 12.63
CA PHE A 484 -16.32 5.61 12.24
C PHE A 484 -17.26 5.75 13.45
N SER A 485 -18.41 6.38 13.22
CA SER A 485 -19.45 6.51 14.23
C SER A 485 -20.48 5.37 14.13
N ASP A 486 -20.62 4.58 15.20
CA ASP A 486 -21.62 3.51 15.30
C ASP A 486 -23.06 4.04 15.13
N GLY A 487 -23.89 3.34 14.35
CA GLY A 487 -25.25 3.73 14.02
C GLY A 487 -25.36 4.92 13.05
N LYS A 488 -24.24 5.52 12.63
CA LYS A 488 -24.19 6.64 11.67
C LYS A 488 -23.40 6.31 10.42
N ASP A 489 -22.22 5.70 10.54
CA ASP A 489 -21.34 5.36 9.40
C ASP A 489 -21.22 3.84 9.21
N VAL A 490 -21.38 3.09 10.30
CA VAL A 490 -21.22 1.63 10.39
C VAL A 490 -22.12 1.09 11.51
N LEU A 491 -22.44 -0.20 11.48
CA LEU A 491 -23.06 -0.92 12.60
C LEU A 491 -22.01 -1.76 13.29
N LEU A 492 -21.75 -1.52 14.58
CA LEU A 492 -20.77 -2.27 15.36
C LEU A 492 -21.45 -3.28 16.30
N TYR A 493 -20.84 -4.45 16.44
CA TYR A 493 -21.26 -5.46 17.41
C TYR A 493 -20.08 -6.01 18.21
N ASP A 494 -20.37 -6.55 19.38
CA ASP A 494 -19.38 -7.09 20.30
C ASP A 494 -19.53 -8.62 20.43
N LEU A 495 -18.40 -9.34 20.36
CA LEU A 495 -18.37 -10.81 20.40
C LEU A 495 -18.79 -11.41 21.76
N ASP A 496 -18.70 -10.64 22.84
CA ASP A 496 -19.16 -11.01 24.17
C ASP A 496 -20.63 -10.61 24.43
N GLN A 497 -21.25 -9.82 23.53
CA GLN A 497 -22.65 -9.35 23.61
C GLN A 497 -23.52 -9.85 22.44
N LEU A 498 -23.21 -11.02 21.86
CA LEU A 498 -23.92 -11.52 20.67
C LEU A 498 -25.44 -11.67 20.85
N SER A 499 -25.97 -11.79 22.06
CA SER A 499 -27.43 -11.81 22.28
C SER A 499 -28.15 -10.55 21.79
N ALA A 500 -27.46 -9.41 21.68
CA ALA A 500 -28.02 -8.16 21.14
C ALA A 500 -27.98 -8.09 19.60
N LEU A 501 -27.18 -8.94 18.95
CA LEU A 501 -26.95 -8.89 17.50
C LEU A 501 -28.25 -9.05 16.67
N PRO A 502 -29.18 -9.97 17.00
CA PRO A 502 -30.41 -10.09 16.22
C PRO A 502 -31.28 -8.82 16.25
N GLU A 503 -31.38 -8.16 17.40
CA GLU A 503 -32.17 -6.94 17.53
C GLU A 503 -31.53 -5.78 16.76
N LEU A 504 -30.20 -5.66 16.81
CA LEU A 504 -29.45 -4.69 16.00
C LEU A 504 -29.78 -4.84 14.50
N VAL A 505 -29.75 -6.08 13.98
CA VAL A 505 -30.04 -6.35 12.56
C VAL A 505 -31.51 -6.09 12.22
N ARG A 506 -32.46 -6.53 13.05
CA ARG A 506 -33.89 -6.31 12.80
C ARG A 506 -34.24 -4.82 12.81
N SER A 507 -33.75 -4.09 13.81
CA SER A 507 -33.94 -2.64 13.91
C SER A 507 -33.40 -1.93 12.66
N ALA A 508 -32.17 -2.27 12.24
CA ALA A 508 -31.57 -1.74 11.03
C ALA A 508 -32.38 -2.04 9.75
N LEU A 509 -32.89 -3.27 9.59
CA LEU A 509 -33.71 -3.65 8.43
C LEU A 509 -35.12 -3.04 8.46
N SER A 510 -35.65 -2.73 9.65
CA SER A 510 -36.99 -2.17 9.82
C SER A 510 -37.11 -0.69 9.42
N ASP A 511 -35.98 0.04 9.37
CA ASP A 511 -35.90 1.42 8.87
C ASP A 511 -34.94 1.52 7.67
N PRO A 512 -35.42 1.22 6.45
CA PRO A 512 -34.61 1.30 5.23
C PRO A 512 -34.03 2.69 4.97
N ALA A 513 -34.71 3.76 5.41
CA ALA A 513 -34.24 5.13 5.22
C ALA A 513 -33.03 5.40 6.11
N GLN A 514 -33.09 5.01 7.39
CA GLN A 514 -31.93 5.09 8.28
C GLN A 514 -30.78 4.21 7.81
N LEU A 515 -31.06 2.97 7.39
CA LEU A 515 -30.02 2.07 6.90
C LEU A 515 -29.31 2.62 5.66
N SER A 516 -30.07 3.22 4.73
CA SER A 516 -29.51 3.89 3.56
C SER A 516 -28.67 5.11 3.93
N ARG A 517 -29.03 5.86 4.99
CA ARG A 517 -28.20 6.95 5.51
C ARG A 517 -26.89 6.42 6.07
N ILE A 518 -26.93 5.33 6.83
CA ILE A 518 -25.73 4.69 7.39
C ILE A 518 -24.77 4.27 6.26
N ALA A 519 -25.30 3.53 5.29
CA ALA A 519 -24.55 3.10 4.12
C ALA A 519 -23.92 4.26 3.33
N GLN A 520 -24.67 5.34 3.14
CA GLN A 520 -24.18 6.51 2.41
C GLN A 520 -23.08 7.25 3.18
N ASN A 521 -23.20 7.37 4.51
CA ASN A 521 -22.17 8.00 5.33
C ASN A 521 -20.89 7.15 5.36
N GLY A 522 -21.02 5.83 5.55
CA GLY A 522 -19.89 4.88 5.46
C GLY A 522 -19.17 4.96 4.11
N TYR A 523 -19.93 5.05 3.00
CA TYR A 523 -19.38 5.29 1.67
C TYR A 523 -18.58 6.59 1.58
N GLN A 524 -19.11 7.71 2.08
CA GLN A 524 -18.41 9.01 2.00
C GLN A 524 -17.13 9.03 2.83
N ASN A 525 -17.16 8.42 4.03
CA ASN A 525 -15.99 8.27 4.88
C ASN A 525 -14.92 7.42 4.17
N ALA A 526 -15.29 6.21 3.72
CA ALA A 526 -14.38 5.32 3.00
C ALA A 526 -13.82 5.95 1.70
N LEU A 527 -14.63 6.71 0.97
CA LEU A 527 -14.21 7.40 -0.25
C LEU A 527 -13.17 8.48 0.01
N THR A 528 -13.28 9.19 1.13
CA THR A 528 -12.38 10.29 1.47
C THR A 528 -11.00 9.74 1.86
N ASP A 529 -10.97 8.78 2.78
CA ASP A 529 -9.71 8.44 3.46
C ASP A 529 -9.20 7.01 3.19
N HIS A 530 -10.04 6.11 2.66
CA HIS A 530 -9.73 4.68 2.65
C HIS A 530 -9.72 4.03 1.26
N THR A 531 -9.55 4.81 0.18
CA THR A 531 -9.35 4.27 -1.17
C THR A 531 -7.87 3.92 -1.42
N TRP A 532 -7.59 3.11 -2.44
CA TRP A 532 -6.21 2.90 -2.90
C TRP A 532 -5.51 4.20 -3.33
N ASP A 533 -6.24 5.19 -3.85
CA ASP A 533 -5.72 6.53 -4.13
C ASP A 533 -5.30 7.27 -2.86
N SER A 534 -6.10 7.18 -1.80
CA SER A 534 -5.74 7.73 -0.48
C SER A 534 -4.50 7.01 0.08
N ARG A 535 -4.43 5.68 -0.05
CA ARG A 535 -3.24 4.89 0.37
C ARG A 535 -2.00 5.29 -0.42
N ALA A 536 -2.08 5.47 -1.73
CA ALA A 536 -0.95 5.87 -2.56
C ALA A 536 -0.38 7.22 -2.12
N LYS A 537 -1.24 8.22 -1.86
CA LYS A 537 -0.83 9.53 -1.33
C LYS A 537 -0.14 9.42 0.03
N GLU A 538 -0.72 8.62 0.94
CA GLU A 538 -0.13 8.36 2.26
C GLU A 538 1.25 7.70 2.13
N PHE A 539 1.40 6.73 1.22
CA PHE A 539 2.66 6.03 0.98
C PHE A 539 3.77 6.95 0.45
N ILE A 540 3.45 7.86 -0.48
CA ILE A 540 4.41 8.87 -0.95
C ILE A 540 4.94 9.72 0.20
N HIS A 541 4.05 10.18 1.09
CA HIS A 541 4.44 10.96 2.28
C HIS A 541 5.34 10.15 3.23
N ILE A 542 5.07 8.85 3.38
CA ILE A 542 5.93 7.94 4.16
C ILE A 542 7.32 7.86 3.52
N LEU A 543 7.41 7.67 2.20
CA LEU A 543 8.69 7.60 1.50
C LEU A 543 9.51 8.88 1.65
N GLU A 544 8.87 10.05 1.53
CA GLU A 544 9.52 11.36 1.67
C GLU A 544 10.08 11.56 3.10
N LYS A 545 9.30 11.21 4.13
CA LYS A 545 9.75 11.30 5.53
C LYS A 545 10.88 10.33 5.87
N SER A 546 10.75 9.06 5.49
CA SER A 546 11.79 8.05 5.71
C SER A 546 13.08 8.40 4.98
N SER A 547 12.98 9.14 3.89
CA SER A 547 14.12 9.62 3.11
C SER A 547 14.82 10.81 3.77
N ALA A 548 14.08 11.77 4.32
CA ALA A 548 14.64 12.93 5.02
C ALA A 548 15.46 12.51 6.26
N GLN A 549 14.95 11.56 7.04
CA GLN A 549 15.63 11.07 8.26
C GLN A 549 16.94 10.32 7.98
N LYS A 550 17.13 9.77 6.77
CA LYS A 550 18.37 9.07 6.37
C LYS A 550 19.46 9.99 5.84
N ASN A 551 19.11 11.22 5.44
CA ASN A 551 20.06 12.21 4.91
C ASN A 551 20.62 13.15 5.99
N GLU A 552 20.05 13.16 7.19
CA GLU A 552 20.53 13.92 8.35
C GLU A 552 21.48 13.11 9.27
N GLY A 553 21.74 11.84 8.92
CA GLY A 553 22.49 10.87 9.74
C GLY A 553 23.91 10.59 9.29
#